data_AF-A0A0M0JAM1-F1
#
_entry.id   AF-A0A0M0JAM1-F1
#
_cell.length_a   1.000
_cell.length_b   1.000
_cell.length_c   1.000
_cell.angle_alpha   90.00
_cell.angle_beta   90.00
_cell.angle_gamma   90.00
#
_symmetry.space_group_name_H-M   'P 1'
#
loop_
_entity.id
_entity.type
_entity.pdbx_description
1 polymer ?
#
loop_
_entity_poly.entity_id
_entity_poly.type
_entity_poly.pdbx_seq_one_letter_code
_entity_poly.pdbx_strand_id
1 'polypeptide(L)'
;MRIFLGPSAQLLLLTHAGFKPYMCTGSDPADLLTRKKAGDAVNLGGAGSAGISALEAMQAEQTKRLELLGASSSPPPPPAAPAMRLSTFSVSDSAAGRAEADELLRRMLMKDKGELEEPNADLIARAQRGSKQWQDAGLHERAYQELLAVEKYVSYSSALGARFHLGLADAAQASGREAEAKRLRQRVMADAQSSSLRWQAEQALSKMSSTTSGKTSTSSSSSNPELNSLFRMPSQWD
;
A
#
# COMPACT_ATOMS: atom_id res chain seq x y z
N MET A 1 5.62 -67.61 -33.18
CA MET A 1 6.96 -67.65 -32.55
C MET A 1 6.95 -66.70 -31.36
N ARG A 2 7.30 -67.22 -30.18
CA ARG A 2 7.37 -66.53 -28.87
C ARG A 2 8.49 -65.45 -28.91
N ILE A 3 8.53 -64.42 -28.08
CA ILE A 3 8.83 -64.48 -26.64
C ILE A 3 8.30 -63.24 -25.90
N PHE A 4 7.56 -63.53 -24.82
CA PHE A 4 7.22 -62.68 -23.67
C PHE A 4 8.46 -62.55 -22.75
N LEU A 5 8.67 -61.38 -22.14
CA LEU A 5 9.37 -61.28 -20.85
C LEU A 5 8.78 -60.11 -20.05
N GLY A 6 8.10 -60.47 -18.96
CA GLY A 6 7.55 -59.59 -17.95
C GLY A 6 8.54 -59.29 -16.81
N PRO A 7 8.04 -58.77 -15.68
CA PRO A 7 8.79 -57.94 -14.73
C PRO A 7 9.47 -58.74 -13.62
N SER A 8 10.59 -58.24 -13.08
CA SER A 8 11.20 -58.77 -11.86
C SER A 8 11.42 -57.68 -10.82
N ALA A 9 10.80 -57.93 -9.67
CA ALA A 9 10.98 -57.27 -8.40
C ALA A 9 12.39 -57.45 -7.84
N GLN A 10 12.88 -56.47 -7.09
CA GLN A 10 13.70 -56.74 -5.91
C GLN A 10 13.30 -55.84 -4.74
N LEU A 11 12.71 -56.51 -3.76
CA LEU A 11 12.62 -56.16 -2.35
C LEU A 11 14.03 -56.04 -1.76
N LEU A 12 14.27 -55.05 -0.90
CA LEU A 12 15.25 -55.19 0.20
C LEU A 12 14.76 -54.38 1.41
N LEU A 13 14.06 -55.10 2.28
CA LEU A 13 13.93 -54.79 3.70
C LEU A 13 15.31 -55.00 4.36
N LEU A 14 15.77 -54.06 5.17
CA LEU A 14 16.64 -54.39 6.30
C LEU A 14 16.20 -53.60 7.53
N THR A 15 15.74 -54.35 8.52
CA THR A 15 15.33 -53.94 9.85
C THR A 15 16.42 -54.21 10.89
N HIS A 16 16.36 -53.42 11.96
CA HIS A 16 16.64 -53.74 13.37
C HIS A 16 18.01 -53.49 14.04
N ALA A 17 17.83 -53.02 15.29
CA ALA A 17 18.71 -52.96 16.48
C ALA A 17 19.61 -51.71 16.60
N GLY A 18 19.67 -50.98 17.72
CA GLY A 18 19.09 -51.14 19.05
C GLY A 18 19.81 -50.22 20.06
N PHE A 19 19.03 -49.57 20.93
CA PHE A 19 19.32 -49.23 22.34
C PHE A 19 20.67 -48.58 22.74
N LYS A 20 20.61 -47.33 23.27
CA LYS A 20 20.82 -47.05 24.70
C LYS A 20 20.44 -45.59 25.09
N PRO A 21 19.80 -45.39 26.26
CA PRO A 21 19.47 -44.08 26.79
C PRO A 21 20.67 -43.46 27.51
N TYR A 22 21.06 -42.26 27.12
CA TYR A 22 21.97 -41.44 27.92
C TYR A 22 21.15 -40.59 28.88
N MET A 23 21.11 -41.02 30.13
CA MET A 23 20.97 -40.12 31.26
C MET A 23 22.29 -39.34 31.37
N CYS A 24 22.29 -38.10 30.92
CA CYS A 24 23.28 -37.10 31.32
C CYS A 24 22.53 -35.85 31.75
N THR A 25 22.52 -35.65 33.06
CA THR A 25 22.28 -34.39 33.75
C THR A 25 23.14 -33.29 33.12
N GLY A 26 22.51 -32.43 32.32
CA GLY A 26 23.14 -31.26 31.72
C GLY A 26 22.11 -30.15 31.69
N SER A 27 22.34 -29.14 32.50
CA SER A 27 21.55 -27.92 32.66
C SER A 27 21.26 -27.23 31.32
N ASP A 28 20.02 -27.34 30.83
CA ASP A 28 19.53 -26.55 29.71
C ASP A 28 18.81 -25.28 30.24
N PRO A 29 19.25 -24.07 29.90
CA PRO A 29 18.68 -22.80 30.40
C PRO A 29 17.33 -22.42 29.75
N ALA A 30 16.74 -23.32 28.95
CA ALA A 30 15.49 -23.06 28.22
C ALA A 30 14.21 -23.31 29.04
N ASP A 31 14.31 -24.03 30.17
CA ASP A 31 13.13 -24.42 30.98
C ASP A 31 12.90 -23.52 32.22
N LEU A 32 13.64 -22.42 32.33
CA LEU A 32 13.49 -21.41 33.40
C LEU A 32 12.71 -20.16 32.96
N LEU A 33 12.29 -20.06 31.70
CA LEU A 33 11.55 -18.89 31.17
C LEU A 33 10.03 -19.06 31.17
N THR A 34 9.49 -20.22 31.50
CA THR A 34 8.04 -20.49 31.51
C THR A 34 7.41 -20.51 32.91
N ARG A 35 8.18 -20.24 33.98
CA ARG A 35 7.66 -20.31 35.37
C ARG A 35 8.13 -19.20 36.31
N LYS A 36 8.44 -18.00 35.80
CA LYS A 36 8.82 -16.86 36.65
C LYS A 36 8.26 -15.51 36.20
N LYS A 37 6.92 -15.41 36.11
CA LYS A 37 6.10 -14.22 36.45
C LYS A 37 4.62 -14.43 36.09
N ALA A 38 4.02 -15.49 36.62
CA ALA A 38 2.61 -15.41 37.00
C ALA A 38 2.60 -14.73 38.37
N GLY A 39 2.38 -13.41 38.42
CA GLY A 39 2.36 -12.68 39.70
C GLY A 39 2.53 -11.16 39.68
N ASP A 40 2.95 -10.55 38.58
CA ASP A 40 2.90 -9.08 38.49
C ASP A 40 1.55 -8.67 37.90
N ALA A 41 0.59 -8.46 38.78
CA ALA A 41 -0.48 -7.53 38.49
C ALA A 41 0.18 -6.20 38.09
N VAL A 42 0.16 -5.88 36.80
CA VAL A 42 0.61 -4.58 36.31
C VAL A 42 -0.30 -3.56 36.95
N ASN A 43 0.24 -2.89 37.97
CA ASN A 43 -0.46 -1.89 38.75
C ASN A 43 -0.53 -0.60 37.92
N LEU A 44 -1.49 -0.54 37.00
CA LEU A 44 -1.73 0.60 36.09
C LEU A 44 -2.20 1.87 36.84
N GLY A 45 -2.44 1.79 38.15
CA GLY A 45 -2.87 2.92 38.97
C GLY A 45 -1.83 4.04 39.10
N GLY A 46 -0.53 3.71 39.14
CA GLY A 46 0.54 4.70 39.30
C GLY A 46 0.86 5.51 38.03
N ALA A 47 0.71 4.90 36.86
CA ALA A 47 0.89 5.60 35.57
C ALA A 47 -0.34 6.47 35.23
N GLY A 48 -1.54 6.07 35.66
CA GLY A 48 -2.76 6.87 35.55
C GLY A 48 -2.72 8.12 36.43
N SER A 49 -2.27 8.02 37.68
CA SER A 49 -2.18 9.19 38.57
C SER A 49 -1.12 10.19 38.11
N ALA A 50 0.03 9.71 37.62
CA ALA A 50 1.07 10.58 37.03
C ALA A 50 0.58 11.27 35.74
N GLY A 51 -0.22 10.58 34.92
CA GLY A 51 -0.83 11.16 33.72
C GLY A 51 -1.87 12.23 34.03
N ILE A 52 -2.70 12.04 35.06
CA ILE A 52 -3.72 13.01 35.48
C ILE A 52 -3.05 14.26 36.09
N SER A 53 -2.03 14.09 36.94
CA SER A 53 -1.28 15.23 37.49
C SER A 53 -0.52 16.02 36.42
N ALA A 54 -0.03 15.35 35.37
CA ALA A 54 0.58 16.04 34.22
C ALA A 54 -0.44 16.82 33.39
N LEU A 55 -1.68 16.32 33.29
CA LEU A 55 -2.78 16.98 32.58
C LEU A 55 -3.30 18.20 33.37
N GLU A 56 -3.44 18.07 34.69
CA GLU A 56 -3.76 19.20 35.58
C GLU A 56 -2.66 20.26 35.58
N ALA A 57 -1.37 19.85 35.55
CA ALA A 57 -0.26 20.79 35.45
C ALA A 57 -0.26 21.57 34.13
N MET A 58 -0.57 20.93 33.00
CA MET A 58 -0.71 21.61 31.71
C MET A 58 -1.94 22.53 31.68
N GLN A 59 -3.06 22.11 32.26
CA GLN A 59 -4.26 22.95 32.37
C GLN A 59 -4.00 24.17 33.25
N ALA A 60 -3.29 24.01 34.37
CA ALA A 60 -2.89 25.10 35.24
C ALA A 60 -1.91 26.08 34.55
N GLU A 61 -1.03 25.58 33.68
CA GLU A 61 -0.12 26.43 32.91
C GLU A 61 -0.87 27.22 31.81
N GLN A 62 -1.88 26.61 31.19
CA GLN A 62 -2.75 27.28 30.21
C GLN A 62 -3.65 28.34 30.84
N THR A 63 -4.24 28.06 32.01
CA THR A 63 -5.04 29.04 32.74
C THR A 63 -4.18 30.19 33.26
N LYS A 64 -2.97 29.90 33.76
CA LYS A 64 -2.02 30.94 34.18
C LYS A 64 -1.53 31.80 33.01
N ARG A 65 -1.33 31.21 31.82
CA ARG A 65 -1.06 31.98 30.59
C ARG A 65 -2.25 32.86 30.19
N LEU A 66 -3.48 32.38 30.33
CA LEU A 66 -4.70 33.15 30.05
C LEU A 66 -4.91 34.29 31.06
N GLU A 67 -4.58 34.09 32.34
CA GLU A 67 -4.56 35.14 33.35
C GLU A 67 -3.50 36.20 33.08
N LEU A 68 -2.28 35.78 32.70
CA LEU A 68 -1.20 36.69 32.30
C LEU A 68 -1.50 37.44 31.00
N LEU A 69 -2.39 36.91 30.16
CA LEU A 69 -2.92 37.58 28.96
C LEU A 69 -4.07 38.57 29.26
N GLY A 70 -4.38 38.82 30.55
CA GLY A 70 -5.22 39.94 30.95
C GLY A 70 -6.69 39.81 30.53
N ALA A 71 -7.23 38.58 30.48
CA ALA A 71 -8.65 38.34 30.30
C ALA A 71 -9.45 38.74 31.55
N SER A 72 -9.48 40.04 31.85
CA SER A 72 -10.45 40.64 32.75
C SER A 72 -11.85 40.50 32.17
N SER A 73 -12.81 40.22 33.04
CA SER A 73 -14.23 39.98 32.78
C SER A 73 -14.95 41.21 32.20
N SER A 74 -14.68 41.53 30.94
CA SER A 74 -15.42 42.55 30.17
C SER A 74 -16.08 41.88 28.96
N PRO A 75 -17.38 42.12 28.69
CA PRO A 75 -18.02 41.58 27.49
C PRO A 75 -17.24 42.02 26.24
N PRO A 76 -17.08 41.13 25.24
CA PRO A 76 -16.25 41.44 24.08
C PRO A 76 -16.80 42.67 23.35
N PRO A 77 -15.97 43.69 23.06
CA PRO A 77 -16.39 44.80 22.22
C PRO A 77 -16.84 44.28 20.84
N PRO A 78 -17.78 44.97 20.16
CA PRO A 78 -18.23 44.55 18.84
C PRO A 78 -17.04 44.39 17.90
N PRO A 79 -17.07 43.40 16.96
CA PRO A 79 -15.95 43.14 16.08
C PRO A 79 -15.62 44.41 15.29
N ALA A 80 -14.46 44.99 15.59
CA ALA A 80 -13.90 46.07 14.79
C ALA A 80 -13.77 45.57 13.35
N ALA A 81 -14.23 46.39 12.40
CA ALA A 81 -14.10 46.11 10.98
C ALA A 81 -12.65 45.68 10.68
N PRO A 82 -12.43 44.62 9.89
CA PRO A 82 -11.08 44.13 9.63
C PRO A 82 -10.27 45.28 9.06
N ALA A 83 -9.25 45.71 9.83
CA ALA A 83 -8.28 46.67 9.35
C ALA A 83 -7.72 46.07 8.06
N MET A 84 -7.99 46.72 6.93
CA MET A 84 -7.32 46.42 5.67
C MET A 84 -5.84 46.71 5.89
N ARG A 85 -5.12 45.71 6.40
CA ARG A 85 -3.68 45.63 6.22
C ARG A 85 -3.50 45.49 4.72
N LEU A 86 -3.26 46.62 4.04
CA LEU A 86 -2.63 46.61 2.75
C LEU A 86 -1.30 45.88 2.95
N SER A 87 -1.32 44.57 2.72
CA SER A 87 -0.13 43.79 2.50
C SER A 87 0.59 44.46 1.34
N THR A 88 1.65 45.19 1.64
CA THR A 88 2.62 45.62 0.64
C THR A 88 3.28 44.35 0.13
N PHE A 89 2.64 43.73 -0.87
CA PHE A 89 3.15 42.58 -1.58
C PHE A 89 4.48 43.02 -2.20
N SER A 90 5.59 42.50 -1.69
CA SER A 90 6.92 42.73 -2.23
C SER A 90 6.92 42.23 -3.68
N VAL A 91 6.93 43.17 -4.64
CA VAL A 91 6.90 42.88 -6.08
C VAL A 91 8.14 42.07 -6.51
N SER A 92 9.22 42.14 -5.73
CA SER A 92 10.48 41.44 -5.99
C SER A 92 10.39 39.93 -5.72
N ASP A 93 9.72 39.50 -4.64
CA ASP A 93 9.48 38.06 -4.37
C ASP A 93 8.45 37.46 -5.34
N SER A 94 7.60 38.31 -5.91
CA SER A 94 6.58 37.90 -6.88
C SER A 94 7.18 37.48 -8.22
N ALA A 95 8.29 38.08 -8.65
CA ALA A 95 8.90 37.77 -9.94
C ALA A 95 9.65 36.42 -9.93
N ALA A 96 10.40 36.14 -8.86
CA ALA A 96 11.07 34.85 -8.68
C ALA A 96 10.05 33.72 -8.49
N GLY A 97 9.00 33.94 -7.68
CA GLY A 97 7.92 32.96 -7.50
C GLY A 97 7.12 32.70 -8.80
N ARG A 98 6.93 33.72 -9.64
CA ARG A 98 6.30 33.54 -10.98
C ARG A 98 7.18 32.72 -11.91
N ALA A 99 8.49 32.98 -11.96
CA ALA A 99 9.40 32.21 -12.81
C ALA A 99 9.46 30.72 -12.41
N GLU A 100 9.46 30.42 -11.11
CA GLU A 100 9.40 29.05 -10.61
C GLU A 100 8.05 28.37 -10.92
N ALA A 101 6.94 29.10 -10.77
CA ALA A 101 5.61 28.61 -11.09
C ALA A 101 5.44 28.34 -12.59
N ASP A 102 5.96 29.22 -13.45
CA ASP A 102 5.91 29.08 -14.90
C ASP A 102 6.74 27.88 -15.38
N GLU A 103 7.92 27.64 -14.80
CA GLU A 103 8.73 26.46 -15.13
C GLU A 103 8.08 25.17 -14.61
N LEU A 104 7.42 25.19 -13.45
CA LEU A 104 6.63 24.06 -12.96
C LEU A 104 5.47 23.74 -13.93
N LEU A 105 4.71 24.77 -14.33
CA LEU A 105 3.62 24.64 -15.30
C LEU A 105 4.13 24.07 -16.63
N ARG A 106 5.26 24.58 -17.13
CA ARG A 106 5.88 24.09 -18.36
C ARG A 106 6.22 22.61 -18.25
N ARG A 107 6.80 22.17 -17.13
CA ARG A 107 7.10 20.75 -16.88
C ARG A 107 5.85 19.89 -16.78
N MET A 108 4.79 20.38 -16.14
CA MET A 108 3.51 19.66 -16.08
C MET A 108 2.92 19.46 -17.46
N LEU A 109 2.91 20.50 -18.31
CA LEU A 109 2.44 20.39 -19.68
C LEU A 109 3.28 19.41 -20.51
N MET A 110 4.60 19.41 -20.35
CA MET A 110 5.47 18.43 -21.02
C MET A 110 5.22 17.00 -20.51
N LYS A 111 4.97 16.83 -19.21
CA LYS A 111 4.60 15.52 -18.64
C LYS A 111 3.29 15.02 -19.24
N ASP A 112 2.25 15.86 -19.28
CA ASP A 112 0.93 15.45 -19.75
C ASP A 112 0.95 15.05 -21.24
N LYS A 113 1.78 15.71 -22.04
CA LYS A 113 2.04 15.36 -23.44
C LYS A 113 2.97 14.15 -23.63
N GLY A 114 3.64 13.68 -22.58
CA GLY A 114 4.61 12.58 -22.64
C GLY A 114 5.99 12.98 -23.18
N GLU A 115 6.27 14.28 -23.38
CA GLU A 115 7.54 14.79 -23.92
C GLU A 115 8.72 14.54 -22.96
N LEU A 116 8.45 14.30 -21.67
CA LEU A 116 9.47 13.95 -20.68
C LEU A 116 9.82 12.45 -20.66
N GLU A 117 9.07 11.59 -21.35
CA GLU A 117 9.29 10.14 -21.31
C GLU A 117 10.52 9.72 -22.11
N GLU A 118 10.66 10.22 -23.34
CA GLU A 118 11.80 9.90 -24.22
C GLU A 118 13.17 10.26 -23.62
N PRO A 119 13.41 11.50 -23.11
CA PRO A 119 14.70 11.82 -22.52
C PRO A 119 14.99 11.07 -21.22
N ASN A 120 13.96 10.52 -20.55
CA ASN A 120 14.09 9.77 -19.30
C ASN A 120 13.83 8.27 -19.47
N ALA A 121 13.78 7.77 -20.71
CA ALA A 121 13.37 6.39 -21.00
C ALA A 121 14.23 5.35 -20.28
N ASP A 122 15.54 5.59 -20.19
CA ASP A 122 16.47 4.71 -19.49
C ASP A 122 16.19 4.63 -17.98
N LEU A 123 15.84 5.76 -17.35
CA LEU A 123 15.48 5.81 -15.94
C LEU A 123 14.17 5.05 -15.69
N ILE A 124 13.17 5.27 -16.55
CA ILE A 124 11.87 4.59 -16.50
C ILE A 124 12.06 3.07 -16.67
N ALA A 125 12.85 2.64 -17.65
CA ALA A 125 13.11 1.23 -17.90
C ALA A 125 13.91 0.56 -16.77
N ARG A 126 14.86 1.28 -16.15
CA ARG A 126 15.57 0.79 -14.96
C ARG A 126 14.63 0.64 -13.77
N ALA A 127 13.78 1.64 -13.50
CA ALA A 127 12.81 1.59 -12.41
C ALA A 127 11.79 0.46 -12.62
N GLN A 128 11.30 0.23 -13.83
CA GLN A 128 10.40 -0.89 -14.13
C GLN A 128 11.07 -2.25 -13.88
N ARG A 129 12.32 -2.44 -14.34
CA ARG A 129 13.07 -3.67 -14.08
C ARG A 129 13.38 -3.88 -12.60
N GLY A 130 13.84 -2.82 -11.92
CA GLY A 130 14.13 -2.87 -10.48
C GLY A 130 12.88 -3.15 -9.66
N SER A 131 11.77 -2.49 -9.98
CA SER A 131 10.46 -2.73 -9.35
C SER A 131 10.03 -4.19 -9.49
N LYS A 132 10.15 -4.76 -10.70
CA LYS A 132 9.85 -6.19 -10.92
C LYS A 132 10.74 -7.10 -10.07
N GLN A 133 12.05 -6.85 -10.03
CA GLN A 133 12.97 -7.62 -9.17
C GLN A 133 12.58 -7.54 -7.70
N TRP A 134 12.19 -6.36 -7.21
CA TRP A 134 11.74 -6.18 -5.83
C TRP A 134 10.39 -6.86 -5.57
N GLN A 135 9.47 -6.85 -6.54
CA GLN A 135 8.19 -7.58 -6.44
C GLN A 135 8.42 -9.09 -6.38
N ASP A 136 9.30 -9.63 -7.23
CA ASP A 136 9.66 -11.05 -7.26
C ASP A 136 10.32 -11.48 -5.93
N ALA A 137 11.05 -10.57 -5.28
CA ALA A 137 11.62 -10.78 -3.94
C ALA A 137 10.62 -10.57 -2.78
N GLY A 138 9.36 -10.22 -3.06
CA GLY A 138 8.34 -9.92 -2.04
C GLY A 138 8.50 -8.56 -1.33
N LEU A 139 9.39 -7.69 -1.82
CA LEU A 139 9.67 -6.36 -1.26
C LEU A 139 8.83 -5.28 -1.96
N HIS A 140 7.51 -5.37 -1.83
CA HIS A 140 6.55 -4.52 -2.54
C HIS A 140 6.70 -3.02 -2.24
N GLU A 141 7.04 -2.65 -1.01
CA GLU A 141 7.24 -1.24 -0.63
C GLU A 141 8.46 -0.63 -1.34
N ARG A 142 9.56 -1.38 -1.48
CA ARG A 142 10.72 -0.92 -2.26
C ARG A 142 10.39 -0.81 -3.75
N ALA A 143 9.67 -1.79 -4.28
CA ALA A 143 9.21 -1.77 -5.66
C ALA A 143 8.35 -0.54 -5.98
N TYR A 144 7.49 -0.14 -5.04
CA TYR A 144 6.67 1.05 -5.14
C TYR A 144 7.52 2.34 -5.09
N GLN A 145 8.48 2.44 -4.16
CA GLN A 145 9.36 3.61 -4.04
C GLN A 145 10.21 3.86 -5.30
N GLU A 146 10.75 2.80 -5.91
CA GLU A 146 11.52 2.87 -7.15
C GLU A 146 10.69 3.43 -8.32
N LEU A 147 9.43 3.00 -8.45
CA LEU A 147 8.53 3.54 -9.48
C LEU A 147 8.12 4.97 -9.15
N LEU A 148 7.79 5.26 -7.88
CA LEU A 148 7.37 6.60 -7.47
C LEU A 148 8.43 7.67 -7.77
N ALA A 149 9.72 7.33 -7.64
CA ALA A 149 10.82 8.24 -7.94
C ALA A 149 10.83 8.77 -9.38
N VAL A 150 10.27 7.99 -10.33
CA VAL A 150 10.27 8.29 -11.76
C VAL A 150 8.89 8.74 -12.26
N GLU A 151 7.84 8.66 -11.43
CA GLU A 151 6.45 9.02 -11.80
C GLU A 151 6.31 10.44 -12.39
N LYS A 152 7.14 11.39 -11.92
CA LYS A 152 7.15 12.77 -12.40
C LYS A 152 7.47 12.93 -13.89
N TYR A 153 8.08 11.93 -14.53
CA TYR A 153 8.43 11.97 -15.94
C TYR A 153 7.41 11.27 -16.85
N VAL A 154 6.40 10.62 -16.28
CA VAL A 154 5.55 9.66 -16.99
C VAL A 154 4.12 10.18 -17.11
N SER A 155 3.60 10.24 -18.34
CA SER A 155 2.22 10.67 -18.61
C SER A 155 1.19 9.60 -18.25
N TYR A 156 -0.03 10.02 -17.96
CA TYR A 156 -1.18 9.11 -17.84
C TYR A 156 -1.82 8.80 -19.21
N SER A 157 -1.61 9.66 -20.22
CA SER A 157 -2.27 9.55 -21.52
C SER A 157 -1.52 8.64 -22.50
N SER A 158 -0.20 8.58 -22.39
CA SER A 158 0.67 7.77 -23.24
C SER A 158 0.49 6.27 -22.97
N ALA A 159 0.72 5.42 -23.97
CA ALA A 159 0.60 3.97 -23.78
C ALA A 159 1.67 3.40 -22.84
N LEU A 160 2.91 3.93 -22.92
CA LEU A 160 4.00 3.55 -22.04
C LEU A 160 3.71 3.99 -20.61
N GLY A 161 3.25 5.23 -20.44
CA GLY A 161 3.00 5.78 -19.13
C GLY A 161 1.77 5.22 -18.44
N ALA A 162 0.68 4.99 -19.17
CA ALA A 162 -0.47 4.26 -18.63
C ALA A 162 -0.10 2.86 -18.12
N ARG A 163 0.76 2.11 -18.83
CA ARG A 163 1.30 0.82 -18.36
C ARG A 163 2.15 0.96 -17.10
N PHE A 164 3.00 1.99 -17.05
CA PHE A 164 3.80 2.28 -15.88
C PHE A 164 2.93 2.58 -14.65
N HIS A 165 1.89 3.40 -14.80
CA HIS A 165 0.96 3.74 -13.72
C HIS A 165 0.12 2.55 -13.25
N LEU A 166 -0.21 1.61 -14.14
CA LEU A 166 -0.80 0.33 -13.73
C LEU A 166 0.17 -0.50 -12.89
N GLY A 167 1.44 -0.58 -13.28
CA GLY A 167 2.47 -1.25 -12.48
C GLY A 167 2.71 -0.59 -11.12
N LEU A 168 2.67 0.74 -11.06
CA LEU A 168 2.72 1.51 -9.81
C LEU A 168 1.50 1.19 -8.93
N ALA A 169 0.30 1.11 -9.52
CA ALA A 169 -0.92 0.76 -8.80
C ALA A 169 -0.87 -0.67 -8.26
N ASP A 170 -0.32 -1.63 -9.01
CA ASP A 170 -0.13 -3.01 -8.54
C ASP A 170 0.87 -3.07 -7.38
N ALA A 171 1.98 -2.34 -7.47
CA ALA A 171 2.95 -2.22 -6.38
C ALA A 171 2.34 -1.56 -5.13
N ALA A 172 1.55 -0.50 -5.30
CA ALA A 172 0.84 0.20 -4.24
C ALA A 172 -0.20 -0.71 -3.56
N GLN A 173 -0.94 -1.50 -4.33
CA GLN A 173 -1.89 -2.46 -3.77
C GLN A 173 -1.17 -3.53 -2.96
N ALA A 174 -0.05 -4.06 -3.48
CA ALA A 174 0.73 -5.09 -2.80
C ALA A 174 1.42 -4.57 -1.52
N SER A 175 1.70 -3.26 -1.41
CA SER A 175 2.18 -2.62 -0.18
C SER A 175 1.06 -2.20 0.79
N GLY A 176 -0.22 -2.50 0.48
CA GLY A 176 -1.37 -2.20 1.33
C GLY A 176 -1.97 -0.80 1.12
N ARG A 177 -1.54 -0.06 0.10
CA ARG A 177 -2.04 1.29 -0.24
C ARG A 177 -3.20 1.21 -1.24
N GLU A 178 -4.27 0.52 -0.85
CA GLU A 178 -5.41 0.24 -1.74
C GLU A 178 -6.09 1.51 -2.28
N ALA A 179 -6.23 2.55 -1.45
CA ALA A 179 -6.84 3.80 -1.86
C ALA A 179 -6.04 4.50 -2.97
N GLU A 180 -4.72 4.43 -2.91
CA GLU A 180 -3.83 5.01 -3.91
C GLU A 180 -3.87 4.20 -5.21
N ALA A 181 -3.76 2.88 -5.11
CA ALA A 181 -3.91 1.99 -6.26
C ALA A 181 -5.23 2.22 -7.01
N LYS A 182 -6.32 2.42 -6.26
CA LYS A 182 -7.64 2.76 -6.83
C LYS A 182 -7.60 4.08 -7.59
N ARG A 183 -7.03 5.14 -7.01
CA ARG A 183 -6.90 6.46 -7.65
C ARG A 183 -6.09 6.39 -8.94
N LEU A 184 -4.96 5.69 -8.92
CA LEU A 184 -4.11 5.52 -10.09
C LEU A 184 -4.85 4.82 -11.23
N ARG A 185 -5.57 3.72 -10.92
CA ARG A 185 -6.37 3.00 -11.92
C ARG A 185 -7.52 3.83 -12.46
N GLN A 186 -8.20 4.61 -11.62
CA GLN A 186 -9.25 5.53 -12.07
C GLN A 186 -8.71 6.62 -13.01
N ARG A 187 -7.51 7.16 -12.73
CA ARG A 187 -6.85 8.12 -13.63
C ARG A 187 -6.47 7.48 -14.96
N VAL A 188 -5.86 6.29 -14.94
CA VAL A 188 -5.54 5.54 -16.17
C VAL A 188 -6.82 5.24 -16.98
N MET A 189 -7.92 4.89 -16.32
CA MET A 189 -9.21 4.65 -16.98
C MET A 189 -9.75 5.92 -17.67
N ALA A 190 -9.53 7.10 -17.09
CA ALA A 190 -9.98 8.37 -17.64
C ALA A 190 -9.08 8.87 -18.79
N ASP A 191 -7.77 8.81 -18.60
CA ASP A 191 -6.81 9.56 -19.44
C ASP A 191 -6.13 8.70 -20.51
N ALA A 192 -6.05 7.38 -20.31
CA ALA A 192 -5.30 6.52 -21.24
C ALA A 192 -5.97 6.45 -22.62
N GLN A 193 -5.20 6.75 -23.66
CA GLN A 193 -5.68 6.67 -25.05
C GLN A 193 -6.02 5.23 -25.46
N SER A 194 -5.29 4.25 -24.91
CA SER A 194 -5.47 2.84 -25.23
C SER A 194 -6.69 2.24 -24.53
N SER A 195 -7.64 1.72 -25.29
CA SER A 195 -8.84 1.04 -24.76
C SER A 195 -8.50 -0.22 -23.97
N SER A 196 -7.46 -0.96 -24.34
CA SER A 196 -7.05 -2.17 -23.61
C SER A 196 -6.50 -1.85 -22.22
N LEU A 197 -5.76 -0.76 -22.07
CA LEU A 197 -5.25 -0.32 -20.77
C LEU A 197 -6.36 0.23 -19.87
N ARG A 198 -7.33 0.95 -20.45
CA ARG A 198 -8.54 1.39 -19.72
C ARG A 198 -9.33 0.19 -19.20
N TRP A 199 -9.56 -0.80 -20.07
CA TRP A 199 -10.23 -2.05 -19.69
C TRP A 199 -9.45 -2.82 -18.62
N GLN A 200 -8.12 -2.89 -18.71
CA GLN A 200 -7.29 -3.51 -17.68
C GLN A 200 -7.44 -2.81 -16.32
N ALA A 201 -7.45 -1.48 -16.32
CA ALA A 201 -7.69 -0.68 -15.12
C ALA A 201 -9.08 -0.96 -14.51
N GLU A 202 -10.10 -1.03 -15.35
CA GLU A 202 -11.49 -1.33 -14.97
C GLU A 202 -11.60 -2.73 -14.35
N GLN A 203 -11.04 -3.76 -14.99
CA GLN A 203 -11.03 -5.13 -14.46
C GLN A 203 -10.37 -5.21 -13.08
N ALA A 204 -9.27 -4.49 -12.88
CA ALA A 204 -8.59 -4.43 -11.60
C ALA A 204 -9.43 -3.71 -10.53
N LEU A 205 -10.16 -2.64 -10.89
CA LEU A 205 -11.07 -1.95 -9.98
C LEU A 205 -12.27 -2.82 -9.57
N SER A 206 -12.86 -3.57 -10.51
CA SER A 206 -13.94 -4.50 -10.22
C SER A 206 -13.51 -5.57 -9.21
N LYS A 207 -12.32 -6.16 -9.39
CA LYS A 207 -11.74 -7.14 -8.45
C LYS A 207 -11.50 -6.57 -7.04
N MET A 208 -11.07 -5.31 -6.94
CA MET A 208 -10.92 -4.66 -5.64
C MET A 208 -12.28 -4.47 -4.95
N SER A 209 -13.29 -4.02 -5.70
CA SER A 209 -14.63 -3.79 -5.15
C SER A 209 -15.28 -5.08 -4.62
N SER A 210 -15.08 -6.21 -5.28
CA SER A 210 -15.59 -7.51 -4.82
C SER A 210 -14.88 -8.02 -3.56
N THR A 211 -13.63 -7.61 -3.32
CA THR A 211 -12.85 -8.07 -2.16
C THR A 211 -13.29 -7.37 -0.87
N THR A 212 -13.75 -6.12 -0.96
CA THR A 212 -14.19 -5.33 0.22
C THR A 212 -15.63 -5.65 0.66
N SER A 213 -16.48 -6.17 -0.24
CA SER A 213 -17.89 -6.46 0.07
C SER A 213 -18.16 -7.87 0.64
N GLY A 214 -17.12 -8.68 0.86
CA GLY A 214 -17.27 -10.12 1.13
C GLY A 214 -16.96 -10.61 2.55
N LYS A 215 -16.70 -9.74 3.54
CA LYS A 215 -16.30 -10.18 4.90
C LYS A 215 -17.46 -10.22 5.90
N THR A 216 -18.63 -10.69 5.44
CA THR A 216 -19.69 -11.29 6.25
C THR A 216 -20.41 -12.36 5.43
N SER A 217 -19.75 -13.49 5.14
CA SER A 217 -20.46 -14.71 4.73
C SER A 217 -19.65 -15.94 5.10
N THR A 218 -20.07 -16.56 6.19
CA THR A 218 -19.83 -17.97 6.50
C THR A 218 -20.37 -18.83 5.35
N SER A 219 -19.56 -19.81 4.91
CA SER A 219 -19.93 -21.02 4.15
C SER A 219 -20.79 -20.90 2.88
N SER A 220 -20.23 -21.29 1.73
CA SER A 220 -20.58 -22.57 1.05
C SER A 220 -20.15 -22.56 -0.42
N SER A 221 -19.69 -23.72 -0.86
CA SER A 221 -19.44 -24.10 -2.24
C SER A 221 -20.68 -23.93 -3.13
N SER A 222 -20.57 -23.22 -4.24
CA SER A 222 -21.41 -23.49 -5.41
C SER A 222 -20.66 -23.23 -6.72
N SER A 223 -20.35 -24.33 -7.39
CA SER A 223 -20.16 -24.48 -8.82
C SER A 223 -21.05 -23.55 -9.66
N ASN A 224 -20.45 -22.82 -10.60
CA ASN A 224 -21.17 -22.12 -11.68
C ASN A 224 -21.24 -23.01 -12.94
N PRO A 225 -22.37 -23.69 -13.24
CA PRO A 225 -22.55 -24.44 -14.49
C PRO A 225 -23.02 -23.58 -15.69
N GLU A 226 -23.18 -22.26 -15.56
CA GLU A 226 -23.94 -21.48 -16.56
C GLU A 226 -23.18 -21.08 -17.84
N LEU A 227 -21.84 -21.18 -17.88
CA LEU A 227 -21.07 -20.86 -19.10
C LEU A 227 -20.99 -22.04 -20.10
N ASN A 228 -21.47 -23.23 -19.72
CA ASN A 228 -21.40 -24.43 -20.57
C ASN A 228 -22.64 -24.62 -21.47
N SER A 229 -23.62 -23.70 -21.38
CA SER A 229 -24.85 -23.74 -22.19
C SER A 229 -24.71 -23.04 -23.55
N LEU A 230 -23.74 -22.12 -23.71
CA LEU A 230 -23.61 -21.30 -24.92
C LEU A 230 -22.95 -21.99 -26.13
N PHE A 231 -22.43 -23.21 -25.98
CA PHE A 231 -21.74 -23.94 -27.05
C PHE A 231 -22.35 -25.30 -27.41
N ARG A 232 -23.54 -25.64 -26.89
CA ARG A 232 -24.25 -26.84 -27.35
C ARG A 232 -24.94 -26.56 -28.69
N MET A 233 -24.29 -26.96 -29.78
CA MET A 233 -24.92 -27.06 -31.10
C MET A 233 -26.19 -27.93 -31.03
N PRO A 234 -27.29 -27.55 -31.69
CA PRO A 234 -28.39 -28.46 -31.95
C PRO A 234 -27.97 -29.46 -33.04
N SER A 235 -27.51 -30.63 -32.64
CA SER A 235 -27.60 -31.83 -33.47
C SER A 235 -29.02 -32.36 -33.34
N GLN A 236 -29.84 -32.17 -34.38
CA GLN A 236 -30.94 -33.03 -34.83
C GLN A 236 -31.90 -32.23 -35.71
N TRP A 237 -31.78 -32.40 -37.01
CA TRP A 237 -32.90 -32.33 -37.94
C TRP A 237 -32.94 -33.71 -38.61
N ASP A 238 -34.04 -34.43 -38.39
CA ASP A 238 -34.48 -35.53 -39.25
C ASP A 238 -34.97 -34.98 -40.59
#